data_AF-A0A7X0GG06-F1
#
_entry.id   AF-A0A7X0GG06-F1
#
_cell.length_a   1.000
_cell.length_b   1.000
_cell.length_c   1.000
_cell.angle_alpha   90.00
_cell.angle_beta   90.00
_cell.angle_gamma   90.00
#
_symmetry.space_group_name_H-M   'P 1'
#
loop_
_entity.id
_entity.type
_entity.pdbx_description
1 polymer ?
#
loop_
_entity_poly.entity_id
_entity_poly.type
_entity_poly.pdbx_seq_one_letter_code
_entity_poly.pdbx_strand_id
1 'polypeptide(L)'
;MLDPTSRYIVNMRVRRVRTLAARLRQVFSRATEQAKTTASPFKVGDYLAGDDPFNGCQEGVVAVINGSSIGLRTVVPRGGPVVYYDYRQLRRPW
;
A
#
# COMPACT_ATOMS: atom_id res chain seq x y z
N MET A 1 -55.54 -12.40 -1.76
CA MET A 1 -54.78 -13.47 -2.44
C MET A 1 -53.55 -12.82 -3.07
N LEU A 2 -52.34 -13.10 -2.57
CA LEU A 2 -51.10 -12.50 -3.08
C LEU A 2 -50.69 -13.21 -4.37
N ASP A 3 -50.53 -12.45 -5.46
CA ASP A 3 -50.12 -12.96 -6.77
C ASP A 3 -48.70 -13.58 -6.70
N PRO A 4 -48.52 -14.88 -7.02
CA PRO A 4 -47.22 -15.56 -6.97
C PRO A 4 -46.18 -14.94 -7.91
N THR A 5 -46.62 -14.29 -8.98
CA THR A 5 -45.75 -13.69 -10.01
C THR A 5 -44.99 -12.46 -9.47
N SER A 6 -45.62 -11.71 -8.58
CA SER A 6 -45.05 -10.51 -7.95
C SER A 6 -43.81 -10.82 -7.09
N ARG A 7 -43.82 -11.93 -6.34
CA ARG A 7 -42.69 -12.36 -5.50
C ARG A 7 -41.46 -12.77 -6.31
N TYR A 8 -41.65 -13.33 -7.50
CA TYR A 8 -40.57 -13.80 -8.35
C TYR A 8 -39.73 -12.64 -8.91
N ILE A 9 -40.38 -11.56 -9.35
CA ILE A 9 -39.73 -10.38 -9.93
C ILE A 9 -38.92 -9.61 -8.86
N VAL A 10 -39.48 -9.47 -7.65
CA VAL A 10 -38.80 -8.81 -6.52
C VAL A 10 -37.54 -9.56 -6.13
N ASN A 11 -37.60 -10.89 -6.03
CA ASN A 11 -36.44 -11.72 -5.69
C ASN A 11 -35.32 -11.63 -6.73
N MET A 12 -35.65 -11.53 -8.02
CA MET A 12 -34.64 -11.36 -9.07
C MET A 12 -33.92 -10.00 -9.01
N ARG A 13 -34.65 -8.91 -8.74
CA ARG A 13 -34.04 -7.58 -8.56
C ARG A 13 -33.08 -7.55 -7.36
N VAL A 14 -33.50 -8.11 -6.23
CA VAL A 14 -32.66 -8.18 -5.01
C VAL A 14 -31.39 -9.01 -5.26
N ARG A 15 -31.49 -10.13 -5.98
CA ARG A 15 -30.32 -10.93 -6.38
C ARG A 15 -29.35 -10.15 -7.26
N ARG A 16 -29.84 -9.44 -8.28
CA ARG A 16 -28.98 -8.64 -9.19
C ARG A 16 -28.24 -7.52 -8.46
N VAL A 17 -28.93 -6.80 -7.56
CA VAL A 17 -28.31 -5.72 -6.77
C VAL A 17 -27.22 -6.29 -5.85
N ARG A 18 -27.45 -7.43 -5.21
CA ARG A 18 -26.43 -8.10 -4.37
C ARG A 18 -25.20 -8.52 -5.16
N THR A 19 -25.37 -9.06 -6.36
CA THR A 19 -24.24 -9.45 -7.22
C THR A 19 -23.43 -8.26 -7.70
N LEU A 20 -24.07 -7.13 -8.02
CA LEU A 20 -23.38 -5.90 -8.41
C LEU A 20 -22.62 -5.28 -7.23
N ALA A 21 -23.24 -5.23 -6.05
CA ALA A 21 -22.59 -4.75 -4.83
C ALA A 21 -21.36 -5.59 -4.46
N ALA A 22 -21.43 -6.92 -4.61
CA ALA A 22 -20.29 -7.80 -4.36
C ALA A 22 -19.12 -7.54 -5.33
N ARG A 23 -19.41 -7.36 -6.63
CA ARG A 23 -18.40 -7.02 -7.63
C ARG A 23 -17.76 -5.65 -7.38
N LEU A 24 -18.56 -4.65 -7.04
CA LEU A 24 -18.05 -3.32 -6.68
C LEU A 24 -17.12 -3.40 -5.47
N ARG A 25 -17.51 -4.10 -4.41
CA ARG A 25 -16.63 -4.34 -3.24
C ARG A 25 -15.33 -5.03 -3.63
N GLN A 26 -15.36 -5.97 -4.56
CA GLN A 26 -14.16 -6.67 -5.03
C GLN A 26 -13.23 -5.75 -5.85
N VAL A 27 -13.78 -4.85 -6.67
CA VAL A 27 -12.99 -3.85 -7.40
C VAL A 27 -12.39 -2.81 -6.45
N PHE A 28 -13.18 -2.30 -5.51
CA PHE A 28 -12.69 -1.34 -4.52
C PHE A 28 -11.63 -1.94 -3.60
N SER A 29 -11.81 -3.17 -3.12
CA SER A 29 -10.80 -3.85 -2.30
C SER A 29 -9.48 -4.05 -3.04
N ARG A 30 -9.52 -4.44 -4.32
CA ARG A 30 -8.31 -4.52 -5.16
C ARG A 30 -7.65 -3.16 -5.33
N ALA A 31 -8.42 -2.10 -5.59
CA ALA A 31 -7.89 -0.74 -5.70
C ALA A 31 -7.28 -0.25 -4.38
N THR A 32 -7.87 -0.57 -3.22
CA THR A 32 -7.31 -0.21 -1.92
C THR A 32 -6.06 -1.00 -1.56
N GLU A 33 -6.01 -2.29 -1.88
CA GLU A 33 -4.79 -3.10 -1.71
C GLU A 33 -3.68 -2.56 -2.61
N GLN A 34 -4.01 -2.22 -3.86
CA GLN A 34 -3.05 -1.68 -4.82
C GLN A 34 -2.56 -0.27 -4.42
N ALA A 35 -3.44 0.57 -3.87
CA ALA A 35 -3.08 1.87 -3.31
C ALA A 35 -2.19 1.74 -2.07
N LYS A 36 -2.43 0.75 -1.20
CA LYS A 36 -1.56 0.45 -0.05
C LYS A 36 -0.17 -0.01 -0.48
N THR A 37 -0.04 -0.79 -1.55
CA THR A 37 1.27 -1.12 -2.13
C THR A 37 1.96 0.06 -2.80
N THR A 38 1.21 1.11 -3.17
CA THR A 38 1.76 2.28 -3.88
C THR A 38 2.12 3.43 -2.91
N ALA A 39 1.40 3.58 -1.81
CA ALA A 39 1.62 4.64 -0.84
C ALA A 39 2.69 4.21 0.18
N SER A 40 3.96 4.35 -0.19
CA SER A 40 5.04 4.36 0.81
C SER A 40 4.72 5.39 1.90
N PRO A 41 4.87 5.05 3.20
CA PRO A 41 4.63 6.00 4.30
C PRO A 41 5.66 7.14 4.35
N PHE A 42 6.69 7.08 3.51
CA PHE A 42 7.78 8.05 3.44
C PHE A 42 7.77 8.82 2.12
N LYS A 43 8.36 10.01 2.12
CA LYS A 43 8.53 10.84 0.94
C LYS A 43 10.00 10.99 0.57
N VAL A 44 10.27 11.26 -0.70
CA VAL A 44 11.61 11.64 -1.16
C VAL A 44 12.03 12.92 -0.44
N GLY A 45 13.23 12.92 0.14
CA GLY A 45 13.74 13.98 1.01
C GLY A 45 13.56 13.72 2.50
N ASP A 46 12.77 12.73 2.92
CA ASP A 46 12.66 12.37 4.33
C ASP A 46 14.00 11.81 4.83
N TYR A 47 14.40 12.20 6.05
CA TYR A 47 15.55 11.61 6.73
C TYR A 47 15.10 10.40 7.54
N LEU A 48 15.67 9.23 7.24
CA LEU A 48 15.31 7.96 7.86
C LEU A 48 16.56 7.19 8.28
N ALA A 49 16.37 6.31 9.25
CA ALA A 49 17.33 5.32 9.66
C ALA A 49 16.83 3.94 9.23
N GLY A 50 17.66 3.19 8.52
CA GLY A 50 17.42 1.79 8.17
C GLY A 50 18.33 0.89 8.97
N ASP A 51 17.75 -0.12 9.63
CA ASP A 51 18.53 -1.10 10.37
C ASP A 51 18.88 -2.28 9.45
N ASP A 52 20.16 -2.43 9.12
CA ASP A 52 20.69 -3.54 8.33
C ASP A 52 21.32 -4.58 9.27
N PRO A 53 20.88 -5.85 9.24
CA PRO A 53 21.46 -6.90 10.08
C PRO A 53 22.97 -7.15 9.86
N PHE A 54 23.52 -6.74 8.71
CA PHE A 54 24.94 -6.93 8.38
C PHE A 54 25.77 -5.67 8.60
N ASN A 55 25.19 -4.49 8.33
CA ASN A 55 25.93 -3.21 8.33
C ASN A 55 25.52 -2.28 9.48
N GLY A 56 24.60 -2.71 10.35
CA GLY A 56 24.05 -1.92 11.43
C GLY A 56 23.08 -0.84 10.96
N CYS A 57 22.80 0.13 11.84
CA CYS A 57 21.92 1.24 11.54
C CYS A 57 22.59 2.21 10.57
N GLN A 58 21.99 2.41 9.40
CA GLN A 58 22.40 3.39 8.41
C GLN A 58 21.39 4.52 8.33
N GLU A 59 21.88 5.74 8.47
CA GLU A 59 21.06 6.93 8.32
C GLU A 59 21.25 7.55 6.94
N GLY A 60 20.18 8.13 6.41
CA GLY A 60 20.20 8.72 5.10
C GLY A 60 18.94 9.47 4.73
N VAL A 61 18.97 10.06 3.55
CA VAL A 61 17.84 10.76 2.96
C VAL A 61 17.19 9.87 1.91
N VAL A 62 15.86 9.77 1.91
CA VAL A 62 15.12 9.05 0.87
C VAL A 62 15.39 9.71 -0.47
N ALA A 63 16.05 8.99 -1.37
CA ALA A 63 16.34 9.44 -2.73
C ALA A 63 15.34 8.86 -3.75
N VAL A 64 14.91 7.61 -3.55
CA VAL A 64 14.04 6.88 -4.49
C VAL A 64 13.00 6.07 -3.72
N ILE A 65 11.77 6.03 -4.23
CA ILE A 65 10.69 5.16 -3.73
C ILE A 65 10.29 4.24 -4.88
N ASN A 66 10.43 2.93 -4.68
CA ASN A 66 10.06 1.91 -5.66
C ASN A 66 9.15 0.87 -4.99
N GLY A 67 7.85 1.18 -4.94
CA GLY A 67 6.87 0.34 -4.25
C GLY A 67 7.18 0.23 -2.76
N SER A 68 7.43 -1.00 -2.29
CA SER A 68 7.84 -1.29 -0.91
C SER A 68 9.33 -1.06 -0.64
N SER A 69 10.15 -0.86 -1.67
CA SER A 69 11.58 -0.62 -1.52
C SER A 69 11.89 0.87 -1.54
N ILE A 70 12.66 1.32 -0.57
CA ILE A 70 13.04 2.72 -0.37
C ILE A 70 14.54 2.84 -0.47
N GLY A 71 15.01 3.63 -1.43
CA GLY A 71 16.42 3.94 -1.62
C GLY A 71 16.85 5.08 -0.71
N LEU A 72 17.65 4.78 0.30
CA LEU A 72 18.30 5.77 1.16
C LEU A 72 19.67 6.14 0.60
N ARG A 73 19.88 7.44 0.40
CA ARG A 73 21.21 7.98 0.16
C ARG A 73 21.89 8.20 1.50
N THR A 74 22.85 7.33 1.79
CA THR A 74 23.59 7.32 3.05
C THR A 74 24.43 8.59 3.23
N VAL A 75 24.48 9.11 4.46
CA VAL A 75 25.24 10.35 4.76
C VAL A 75 26.74 10.06 4.91
N VAL A 76 27.11 8.80 5.19
CA VAL A 76 28.47 8.37 5.49
C VAL A 76 28.91 7.27 4.50
N PRO A 77 30.02 7.45 3.75
CA PRO A 77 30.79 8.69 3.58
C PRO A 77 30.02 9.67 2.66
N ARG A 78 30.18 10.99 2.87
CA ARG A 78 29.45 12.08 2.17
C ARG A 78 29.14 11.77 0.69
N GLY A 79 27.85 11.60 0.38
CA GLY A 79 27.39 11.27 -0.97
C GLY A 79 27.41 9.77 -1.28
N GLY A 80 27.30 8.94 -0.23
CA GLY A 80 27.39 7.49 -0.27
C GLY A 80 26.37 6.81 -1.19
N PRO A 81 26.51 5.49 -1.36
CA PRO A 81 25.66 4.71 -2.25
C PRO A 81 24.19 4.81 -1.82
N VAL A 82 23.30 4.65 -2.81
CA VAL A 82 21.87 4.44 -2.54
C VAL A 82 21.70 2.99 -2.10
N VAL A 83 21.30 2.80 -0.85
CA VAL A 83 21.00 1.48 -0.29
C VAL A 83 19.49 1.31 -0.24
N TYR A 84 19.00 0.16 -0.71
CA TYR A 84 17.57 -0.12 -0.76
C TYR A 84 17.14 -0.93 0.46
N TYR A 85 16.15 -0.42 1.18
CA TYR A 85 15.51 -1.06 2.32
C TYR A 85 14.04 -1.36 2.03
N ASP A 86 13.47 -2.36 2.67
CA ASP A 86 12.02 -2.45 2.76
C ASP A 86 11.51 -1.32 3.68
N TYR A 87 10.41 -0.66 3.30
CA TYR A 87 9.83 0.44 4.09
C TYR A 87 9.53 0.04 5.55
N ARG A 88 9.35 -1.25 5.86
CA ARG A 88 9.11 -1.76 7.22
C ARG A 88 10.37 -1.75 8.10
N GLN A 89 11.55 -1.75 7.48
CA GLN A 89 12.84 -1.71 8.17
C GLN A 89 13.30 -0.28 8.45
N LEU A 90 12.61 0.70 7.87
CA LEU A 90 12.91 2.10 8.03
C LEU A 90 12.15 2.73 9.19
N ARG A 91 12.84 3.59 9.92
CA ARG A 91 12.27 4.37 11.03
C ARG A 91 12.67 5.84 10.90
N ARG A 92 11.80 6.72 11.39
CA ARG A 92 12.16 8.12 11.61
C ARG A 92 13.03 8.18 12.88
N PRO A 93 14.21 8.82 12.84
CA PRO A 93 15.11 8.83 14.00
C PRO A 93 14.68 9.74 15.16
N TRP A 94 13.44 10.25 15.17
CA TRP A 94 12.88 11.09 16.22
C TRP A 94 11.34 11.10 16.15
#